data_AF-A0A935AX44-F1
#
_entry.id   AF-A0A935AX44-F1
#
_cell.length_a   1.000
_cell.length_b   1.000
_cell.length_c   1.000
_cell.angle_alpha   90.00
_cell.angle_beta   90.00
_cell.angle_gamma   90.00
#
_symmetry.space_group_name_H-M   'P 1'
#
loop_
_entity.id
_entity.type
_entity.pdbx_description
1 polymer ?
#
loop_
_entity_poly.entity_id
_entity_poly.type
_entity_poly.pdbx_seq_one_letter_code
_entity_poly.pdbx_strand_id
1 'polypeptide(L)'
;MARRIARDPIYSGRRFSADTIETCVRWYITYRLSYRDLVAMMAEQGIVVSHTTIMRWVLRYVPEYERRWSRFARSPGSSWRMDETAVAVRGGRHYLYRAVDRRGKSVASLLCNDRTMEAAQAFFRMAVNQEGVPWPEKINVDGNSATHRGLRLLAAEDLRWRGVEVRARRYLNNVVEQDHRAIKQRCAPMLGLKSFRSAATTLAGIELAHRIRKQQYSVHSGPNGRTRSLEHSWTAALVGSAVPQGAGGEQCPPMHQISAAGPEWPRERPRIDGKVRYPRKISFGGNLYLLVRPQGGRYWHYHYRYAGKRKTLSLGTYPDVPVDRAQARHRAARRLLAGGIDPSLRRRELRLMDGDGSAVAAVTPGLWRQAG
;
A
#
# COMPACT_ATOMS: atom_id res chain seq x y z
N MET A 1 -21.05 -32.89 -26.88
CA MET A 1 -21.01 -31.42 -27.05
C MET A 1 -20.30 -30.79 -25.86
N ALA A 2 -19.07 -30.30 -26.02
CA ALA A 2 -18.37 -29.59 -24.96
C ALA A 2 -19.11 -28.29 -24.65
N ARG A 3 -19.64 -28.17 -23.43
CA ARG A 3 -20.33 -26.97 -22.95
C ARG A 3 -19.36 -25.79 -23.11
N ARG A 4 -19.67 -24.87 -24.02
CA ARG A 4 -18.91 -23.61 -24.20
C ARG A 4 -18.85 -22.96 -22.81
N ILE A 5 -17.67 -22.90 -22.19
CA ILE A 5 -17.50 -22.24 -20.89
C ILE A 5 -17.99 -20.80 -21.10
N ALA A 6 -19.10 -20.43 -20.45
CA ALA A 6 -19.61 -19.08 -20.51
C ALA A 6 -18.49 -18.14 -20.04
N ARG A 7 -18.09 -17.20 -20.90
CA ARG A 7 -17.02 -16.24 -20.57
C ARG A 7 -17.43 -15.47 -19.33
N ASP A 8 -16.55 -15.42 -18.34
CA ASP A 8 -16.83 -14.70 -17.10
C ASP A 8 -17.15 -13.22 -17.40
N PRO A 9 -18.23 -12.65 -16.83
CA PRO A 9 -18.63 -11.27 -17.08
C PRO A 9 -17.53 -10.23 -16.85
N ILE A 10 -16.52 -10.51 -15.99
CA ILE A 10 -15.41 -9.57 -15.73
C ILE A 10 -14.53 -9.32 -16.97
N TYR A 11 -14.60 -10.19 -17.97
CA TYR A 11 -13.90 -10.06 -19.25
C TYR A 11 -14.81 -9.62 -20.40
N SER A 12 -16.06 -9.28 -20.12
CA SER A 12 -16.98 -8.77 -21.13
C SER A 12 -16.42 -7.51 -21.80
N GLY A 13 -16.56 -7.42 -23.12
CA GLY A 13 -16.05 -6.31 -23.93
C GLY A 13 -14.52 -6.22 -24.04
N ARG A 14 -13.76 -7.23 -23.61
CA ARG A 14 -12.30 -7.28 -23.80
C ARG A 14 -11.93 -7.81 -25.19
N ARG A 15 -10.97 -7.14 -25.83
CA ARG A 15 -10.37 -7.57 -27.11
C ARG A 15 -9.61 -8.90 -26.99
N PHE A 16 -8.95 -9.11 -25.85
CA PHE A 16 -8.13 -10.30 -25.59
C PHE A 16 -8.97 -11.36 -24.85
N SER A 17 -8.67 -12.63 -25.06
CA SER A 17 -9.35 -13.74 -24.39
C SER A 17 -9.11 -13.70 -22.87
N ALA A 18 -10.04 -14.29 -22.11
CA ALA A 18 -9.90 -14.44 -20.67
C ALA A 18 -8.60 -15.19 -20.32
N ASP A 19 -8.31 -16.28 -21.04
CA ASP A 19 -7.12 -17.11 -20.80
C ASP A 19 -5.81 -16.34 -20.99
N THR A 20 -5.73 -15.47 -22.02
CA THR A 20 -4.55 -14.61 -22.23
C THR A 20 -4.39 -13.61 -21.08
N ILE A 21 -5.48 -12.97 -20.66
CA ILE A 21 -5.48 -11.98 -19.57
C ILE A 21 -5.05 -12.66 -18.26
N GLU A 22 -5.71 -13.77 -17.92
CA GLU A 22 -5.44 -14.56 -16.71
C GLU A 22 -4.01 -15.06 -16.70
N THR A 23 -3.52 -15.61 -17.80
CA THR A 23 -2.14 -16.09 -17.92
C THR A 23 -1.14 -14.97 -17.71
N CYS A 24 -1.32 -13.81 -18.36
CA CYS A 24 -0.44 -12.67 -18.18
C CYS A 24 -0.42 -12.18 -16.73
N VAL A 25 -1.60 -11.98 -16.12
CA VAL A 25 -1.70 -11.49 -14.74
C VAL A 25 -1.10 -12.50 -13.77
N ARG A 26 -1.46 -13.78 -13.90
CA ARG A 26 -0.95 -14.89 -13.09
C ARG A 26 0.57 -14.98 -13.17
N TRP A 27 1.13 -15.01 -14.38
CA TRP A 27 2.57 -15.10 -14.57
C TRP A 27 3.30 -13.88 -14.02
N TYR A 28 2.73 -12.69 -14.20
CA TYR A 28 3.27 -11.48 -13.62
C TYR A 28 3.34 -11.57 -12.10
N ILE A 29 2.26 -11.87 -11.37
CA ILE A 29 2.31 -11.88 -9.91
C ILE A 29 3.13 -13.06 -9.34
N THR A 30 3.28 -14.14 -10.12
CA THR A 30 3.86 -15.41 -9.68
C THR A 30 5.36 -15.50 -9.93
N TYR A 31 5.83 -15.13 -11.12
CA TYR A 31 7.21 -15.34 -11.56
C TYR A 31 8.01 -14.04 -11.60
N ARG A 32 9.34 -14.16 -11.67
CA ARG A 32 10.27 -13.02 -11.68
C ARG A 32 10.35 -12.35 -13.06
N LEU A 33 9.20 -12.04 -13.63
CA LEU A 33 9.04 -11.48 -14.98
C LEU A 33 8.74 -9.98 -14.91
N SER A 34 9.30 -9.24 -15.87
CA SER A 34 8.93 -7.87 -16.19
C SER A 34 7.69 -7.85 -17.09
N TYR A 35 7.03 -6.68 -17.21
CA TYR A 35 5.97 -6.53 -18.21
C TYR A 35 6.47 -6.68 -19.64
N ARG A 36 7.75 -6.35 -19.91
CA ARG A 36 8.34 -6.50 -21.24
C ARG A 36 8.60 -7.96 -21.57
N ASP A 37 9.01 -8.75 -20.59
CA ASP A 37 9.23 -10.19 -20.75
C ASP A 37 7.91 -10.86 -21.14
N LEU A 38 6.81 -10.50 -20.46
CA LEU A 38 5.48 -11.00 -20.82
C LEU A 38 5.05 -10.59 -22.22
N VAL A 39 5.37 -9.38 -22.67
CA VAL A 39 5.09 -8.97 -24.05
C VAL A 39 5.86 -9.84 -25.05
N ALA A 40 7.14 -10.12 -24.79
CA ALA A 40 7.95 -10.99 -25.65
C ALA A 40 7.37 -12.43 -25.67
N MET A 41 7.04 -12.98 -24.51
CA MET A 41 6.44 -14.31 -24.40
C MET A 41 5.07 -14.41 -25.09
N MET A 42 4.26 -13.34 -25.04
CA MET A 42 2.99 -13.29 -25.77
C MET A 42 3.21 -13.16 -27.28
N ALA A 43 4.24 -12.44 -27.72
CA ALA A 43 4.59 -12.30 -29.13
C ALA A 43 5.03 -13.63 -29.75
N GLU A 44 5.79 -14.46 -29.02
CA GLU A 44 6.13 -15.84 -29.42
C GLU A 44 4.89 -16.72 -29.63
N GLN A 45 3.79 -16.41 -28.95
CA GLN A 45 2.49 -17.09 -29.10
C GLN A 45 1.59 -16.42 -30.15
N GLY A 46 2.12 -15.48 -30.94
CA GLY A 46 1.37 -14.73 -31.96
C GLY A 46 0.44 -13.65 -31.41
N ILE A 47 0.54 -13.30 -30.12
CA ILE A 47 -0.32 -12.31 -29.45
C ILE A 47 0.43 -10.98 -29.31
N VAL A 48 0.00 -9.98 -30.08
CA VAL A 48 0.55 -8.62 -30.01
C VAL A 48 -0.16 -7.81 -28.91
N VAL A 49 0.55 -7.56 -27.81
CA VAL A 49 0.04 -6.80 -26.66
C VAL A 49 1.08 -5.80 -26.17
N SER A 50 0.64 -4.63 -25.69
CA SER A 50 1.53 -3.64 -25.07
C SER A 50 1.74 -3.91 -23.58
N HIS A 51 2.93 -3.59 -23.08
CA HIS A 51 3.27 -3.73 -21.66
C HIS A 51 2.33 -2.92 -20.74
N THR A 52 1.83 -1.77 -21.21
CA THR A 52 0.87 -0.95 -20.45
C THR A 52 -0.51 -1.60 -20.36
N THR A 53 -0.89 -2.40 -21.36
CA THR A 53 -2.12 -3.19 -21.35
C THR A 53 -2.04 -4.27 -20.27
N ILE A 54 -0.93 -5.00 -20.20
CA ILE A 54 -0.70 -6.01 -19.16
C ILE A 54 -0.69 -5.36 -17.77
N MET A 55 -0.03 -4.20 -17.61
CA MET A 55 -0.07 -3.44 -16.37
C MET A 55 -1.50 -3.09 -15.95
N ARG A 56 -2.34 -2.61 -16.88
CA ARG A 56 -3.75 -2.30 -16.61
C ARG A 56 -4.55 -3.54 -16.22
N TRP A 57 -4.26 -4.70 -16.81
CA TRP A 57 -4.87 -5.97 -16.40
C TRP A 57 -4.51 -6.34 -14.97
N VAL A 58 -3.23 -6.25 -14.59
CA VAL A 58 -2.80 -6.52 -13.20
C VAL A 58 -3.55 -5.62 -12.24
N LEU A 59 -3.60 -4.32 -12.51
CA LEU A 59 -4.29 -3.36 -11.64
C LEU A 59 -5.81 -3.57 -11.56
N ARG A 60 -6.43 -4.05 -12.64
CA ARG A 60 -7.87 -4.29 -12.70
C ARG A 60 -8.27 -5.62 -12.06
N TYR A 61 -7.53 -6.68 -12.33
CA TYR A 61 -7.98 -8.06 -12.09
C TYR A 61 -7.42 -8.67 -10.80
N VAL A 62 -6.23 -8.27 -10.34
CA VAL A 62 -5.72 -8.74 -9.04
C VAL A 62 -6.72 -8.54 -7.89
N PRO A 63 -7.33 -7.34 -7.71
CA PRO A 63 -8.46 -7.11 -6.81
C PRO A 63 -9.53 -8.19 -6.80
N GLU A 64 -9.96 -8.59 -7.99
CA GLU A 64 -11.06 -9.51 -8.19
C GLU A 64 -10.60 -10.94 -7.93
N TYR A 65 -9.38 -11.28 -8.34
CA TYR A 65 -8.77 -12.56 -8.06
C TYR A 65 -8.63 -12.78 -6.56
N GLU A 66 -8.14 -11.79 -5.80
CA GLU A 66 -8.06 -11.89 -4.34
C GLU A 66 -9.43 -12.16 -3.70
N ARG A 67 -10.47 -11.45 -4.14
CA ARG A 67 -11.85 -11.63 -3.66
C ARG A 67 -12.39 -13.04 -3.96
N ARG A 68 -12.10 -13.59 -5.14
CA ARG A 68 -12.56 -14.93 -5.50
C ARG A 68 -11.79 -16.02 -4.75
N TRP A 69 -10.49 -15.85 -4.62
CA TRP A 69 -9.63 -16.76 -3.88
C TRP A 69 -9.90 -16.75 -2.37
N SER A 70 -10.35 -15.63 -1.78
CA SER A 70 -10.61 -15.55 -0.33
C SER A 70 -11.64 -16.58 0.14
N ARG A 71 -12.60 -16.97 -0.71
CA ARG A 71 -13.62 -18.00 -0.43
C ARG A 71 -13.03 -19.37 -0.11
N PHE A 72 -11.83 -19.64 -0.64
CA PHE A 72 -11.13 -20.90 -0.45
C PHE A 72 -10.04 -20.78 0.63
N ALA A 73 -9.86 -19.62 1.27
CA ALA A 73 -8.76 -19.39 2.19
C ALA A 73 -8.86 -20.29 3.41
N ARG A 74 -7.73 -20.93 3.76
CA ARG A 74 -7.57 -21.67 5.01
C ARG A 74 -7.18 -20.71 6.12
N SER A 75 -7.80 -20.83 7.27
CA SER A 75 -7.46 -20.03 8.44
C SER A 75 -5.99 -20.23 8.87
N PRO A 76 -5.24 -19.15 9.09
CA PRO A 76 -3.92 -19.22 9.72
C PRO A 76 -4.07 -19.48 11.23
N GLY A 77 -2.99 -19.85 11.91
CA GLY A 77 -2.99 -20.00 13.38
C GLY A 77 -3.05 -18.65 14.13
N SER A 78 -3.38 -18.71 15.42
CA SER A 78 -3.47 -17.56 16.35
C SER A 78 -2.12 -17.06 16.91
N SER A 79 -1.01 -17.77 16.65
CA SER A 79 0.34 -17.31 17.02
C SER A 79 1.08 -16.72 15.83
N TRP A 80 1.23 -15.40 15.83
CA TRP A 80 1.77 -14.62 14.72
C TRP A 80 3.23 -14.23 14.94
N ARG A 81 3.97 -14.11 13.84
CA ARG A 81 5.27 -13.45 13.71
C ARG A 81 5.11 -12.35 12.70
N MET A 82 5.37 -11.13 13.13
CA MET A 82 5.18 -9.94 12.34
C MET A 82 6.51 -9.22 12.18
N ASP A 83 6.78 -8.79 10.95
CA ASP A 83 7.97 -8.03 10.58
C ASP A 83 7.64 -7.09 9.42
N GLU A 84 8.46 -6.06 9.23
CA GLU A 84 8.27 -5.07 8.16
C GLU A 84 9.44 -5.08 7.18
N THR A 85 9.15 -5.32 5.90
CA THR A 85 10.18 -5.20 4.86
C THR A 85 10.09 -3.87 4.11
N ALA A 86 11.23 -3.24 3.84
CA ALA A 86 11.27 -2.04 3.01
C ALA A 86 11.00 -2.39 1.54
N VAL A 87 10.21 -1.56 0.87
CA VAL A 87 9.89 -1.65 -0.57
C VAL A 87 10.11 -0.28 -1.20
N ALA A 88 10.76 -0.24 -2.37
CA ALA A 88 10.99 1.00 -3.11
C ALA A 88 9.76 1.34 -3.96
N VAL A 89 9.14 2.49 -3.70
CA VAL A 89 8.01 3.01 -4.48
C VAL A 89 8.26 4.48 -4.81
N ARG A 90 8.21 4.84 -6.09
CA ARG A 90 8.45 6.18 -6.64
C ARG A 90 9.76 6.81 -6.15
N GLY A 91 10.81 5.99 -6.03
CA GLY A 91 12.12 6.42 -5.49
C GLY A 91 12.12 6.69 -3.98
N GLY A 92 11.01 6.47 -3.28
CA GLY A 92 10.88 6.53 -1.83
C GLY A 92 10.93 5.15 -1.18
N ARG A 93 11.26 5.12 0.11
CA ARG A 93 11.19 3.91 0.95
C ARG A 93 9.82 3.83 1.60
N HIS A 94 9.11 2.76 1.31
CA HIS A 94 7.83 2.38 1.91
C HIS A 94 8.02 1.04 2.64
N TYR A 95 7.00 0.62 3.39
CA TYR A 95 7.13 -0.54 4.26
C TYR A 95 5.95 -1.48 4.11
N LEU A 96 6.24 -2.73 3.76
CA LEU A 96 5.26 -3.80 3.69
C LEU A 96 5.27 -4.53 5.04
N TYR A 97 4.23 -4.28 5.83
CA TYR A 97 3.94 -4.98 7.07
C TYR A 97 3.40 -6.36 6.73
N ARG A 98 3.97 -7.42 7.31
CA ARG A 98 3.50 -8.79 7.07
C ARG A 98 3.49 -9.59 8.36
N ALA A 99 2.49 -10.45 8.48
CA ALA A 99 2.44 -11.45 9.54
C ALA A 99 2.30 -12.85 8.96
N VAL A 100 2.99 -13.80 9.59
CA VAL A 100 2.86 -15.23 9.33
C VAL A 100 2.61 -15.98 10.63
N ASP A 101 1.94 -17.12 10.58
CA ASP A 101 1.74 -17.96 11.76
C ASP A 101 2.99 -18.79 12.10
N ARG A 102 2.92 -19.59 13.18
CA ARG A 102 4.00 -20.51 13.59
C ARG A 102 4.43 -21.50 12.49
N ARG A 103 3.52 -21.86 11.57
CA ARG A 103 3.77 -22.81 10.47
C ARG A 103 4.16 -22.08 9.17
N GLY A 104 4.34 -20.76 9.20
CA GLY A 104 4.68 -19.96 8.03
C GLY A 104 3.50 -19.64 7.10
N LYS A 105 2.25 -19.93 7.50
CA LYS A 105 1.07 -19.48 6.74
C LYS A 105 0.96 -17.96 6.84
N SER A 106 0.65 -17.31 5.74
CA SER A 106 0.48 -15.86 5.69
C SER A 106 -0.82 -15.50 6.39
N VAL A 107 -0.75 -14.57 7.34
CA VAL A 107 -1.90 -14.05 8.07
C VAL A 107 -2.46 -12.85 7.32
N ALA A 108 -1.63 -11.82 7.18
CA ALA A 108 -2.02 -10.54 6.59
C ALA A 108 -0.80 -9.80 6.03
N SER A 109 -1.03 -8.90 5.08
CA SER A 109 -0.02 -8.00 4.53
C SER A 109 -0.60 -6.62 4.26
N LEU A 110 0.12 -5.55 4.60
CA LEU A 110 -0.29 -4.17 4.34
C LEU A 110 0.90 -3.32 3.91
N LEU A 111 0.77 -2.62 2.78
CA LEU A 111 1.75 -1.61 2.37
C LEU A 111 1.44 -0.28 3.06
N CYS A 112 2.44 0.27 3.76
CA CYS A 112 2.38 1.54 4.48
C CYS A 112 3.42 2.53 3.96
N ASN A 113 3.16 3.82 4.14
CA ASN A 113 4.07 4.89 3.72
C ASN A 113 5.31 5.01 4.61
N ASP A 114 5.19 4.64 5.88
CA ASP A 114 6.24 4.78 6.89
C ASP A 114 6.16 3.64 7.92
N ARG A 115 7.10 3.66 8.88
CA ARG A 115 7.15 2.74 10.03
C ARG A 115 6.67 3.43 11.31
N THR A 116 5.51 4.06 11.23
CA THR A 116 4.92 4.76 12.37
C THR A 116 4.10 3.82 13.25
N MET A 117 3.72 4.31 14.43
CA MET A 117 2.84 3.59 15.35
C MET A 117 1.46 3.41 14.72
N GLU A 118 0.97 4.43 14.03
CA GLU A 118 -0.31 4.46 13.34
C GLU A 118 -0.34 3.44 12.19
N ALA A 119 0.77 3.28 11.46
CA ALA A 119 0.91 2.23 10.45
C ALA A 119 0.83 0.82 11.06
N ALA A 120 1.46 0.60 12.21
CA ALA A 120 1.37 -0.67 12.93
C ALA A 120 -0.06 -0.94 13.41
N GLN A 121 -0.74 0.06 13.99
CA GLN A 121 -2.14 -0.07 14.41
C GLN A 121 -3.06 -0.38 13.22
N ALA A 122 -2.89 0.33 12.10
CA ALA A 122 -3.65 0.08 10.88
C ALA A 122 -3.47 -1.35 10.38
N PHE A 123 -2.24 -1.87 10.40
CA PHE A 123 -1.96 -3.27 10.05
C PHE A 123 -2.70 -4.24 10.97
N PHE A 124 -2.60 -4.09 12.29
CA PHE A 124 -3.22 -5.00 13.23
C PHE A 124 -4.75 -4.95 13.20
N ARG A 125 -5.35 -3.75 13.10
CA ARG A 125 -6.80 -3.60 12.93
C ARG A 125 -7.28 -4.27 11.63
N MET A 126 -6.58 -4.05 10.53
CA MET A 126 -6.88 -4.71 9.26
C MET A 126 -6.78 -6.24 9.39
N ALA A 127 -5.73 -6.75 10.03
CA ALA A 127 -5.47 -8.18 10.14
C ALA A 127 -6.57 -8.92 10.92
N VAL A 128 -7.04 -8.37 12.05
CA VAL A 128 -8.09 -9.00 12.86
C VAL A 128 -9.49 -8.88 12.27
N ASN A 129 -9.70 -7.89 11.39
CA ASN A 129 -10.98 -7.70 10.69
C ASN A 129 -11.06 -8.54 9.39
N GLN A 130 -10.00 -9.27 9.04
CA GLN A 130 -9.99 -10.09 7.85
C GLN A 130 -10.75 -11.40 8.09
N GLU A 131 -11.66 -11.74 7.17
CA GLU A 131 -12.46 -12.96 7.24
C GLU A 131 -11.57 -14.22 7.36
N GLY A 132 -11.94 -15.11 8.29
CA GLY A 132 -11.23 -16.37 8.53
C GLY A 132 -9.89 -16.24 9.28
N VAL A 133 -9.47 -15.03 9.66
CA VAL A 133 -8.29 -14.82 10.52
C VAL A 133 -8.72 -14.87 12.00
N PRO A 134 -8.20 -15.82 12.80
CA PRO A 134 -8.54 -15.88 14.22
C PRO A 134 -7.91 -14.71 14.97
N TRP A 135 -8.52 -14.30 16.08
CA TRP A 135 -7.91 -13.33 16.98
C TRP A 135 -6.54 -13.85 17.46
N PRO A 136 -5.49 -13.01 17.49
CA PRO A 136 -4.17 -13.46 17.88
C PRO A 136 -4.13 -13.79 19.38
N GLU A 137 -3.53 -14.90 19.75
CA GLU A 137 -3.16 -15.19 21.14
C GLU A 137 -1.78 -14.64 21.45
N LYS A 138 -0.88 -14.70 20.46
CA LYS A 138 0.55 -14.38 20.62
C LYS A 138 1.06 -13.64 19.39
N ILE A 139 1.74 -12.53 19.58
CA ILE A 139 2.38 -11.79 18.49
C ILE A 139 3.86 -11.62 18.83
N ASN A 140 4.72 -12.26 18.02
CA ASN A 140 6.14 -11.96 18.04
C ASN A 140 6.43 -10.84 17.05
N VAL A 141 6.94 -9.72 17.54
CA VAL A 141 7.37 -8.57 16.73
C VAL A 141 8.88 -8.39 16.88
N ASP A 142 9.48 -7.59 15.99
CA ASP A 142 10.87 -7.19 16.16
C ASP A 142 11.04 -6.16 17.31
N GLY A 143 12.25 -5.62 17.45
CA GLY A 143 12.56 -4.61 18.47
C GLY A 143 11.99 -3.22 18.17
N ASN A 144 11.13 -3.03 17.17
CA ASN A 144 10.65 -1.72 16.78
C ASN A 144 9.70 -1.09 17.83
N SER A 145 10.20 -0.05 18.51
CA SER A 145 9.44 0.67 19.56
C SER A 145 8.09 1.25 19.08
N ALA A 146 7.91 1.53 17.80
CA ALA A 146 6.64 2.04 17.26
C ALA A 146 5.56 0.95 17.27
N THR A 147 5.92 -0.27 16.86
CA THR A 147 5.02 -1.44 16.82
C THR A 147 4.59 -1.84 18.23
N HIS A 148 5.54 -1.89 19.18
CA HIS A 148 5.24 -2.13 20.59
C HIS A 148 4.29 -1.09 21.20
N ARG A 149 4.51 0.20 20.91
CA ARG A 149 3.61 1.27 21.38
C ARG A 149 2.23 1.17 20.74
N GLY A 150 2.15 0.84 19.46
CA GLY A 150 0.90 0.66 18.74
C GLY A 150 0.04 -0.44 19.34
N LEU A 151 0.65 -1.59 19.66
CA LEU A 151 -0.05 -2.70 20.34
C LEU A 151 -0.54 -2.32 21.74
N ARG A 152 0.22 -1.54 22.52
CA ARG A 152 -0.23 -1.05 23.83
C ARG A 152 -1.44 -0.11 23.71
N LEU A 153 -1.47 0.76 22.71
CA LEU A 153 -2.63 1.62 22.47
C LEU A 153 -3.85 0.82 22.01
N LEU A 154 -3.67 -0.21 21.18
CA LEU A 154 -4.76 -1.12 20.83
C LEU A 154 -5.34 -1.84 22.07
N ALA A 155 -4.49 -2.20 23.03
CA ALA A 155 -4.91 -2.76 24.33
C ALA A 155 -5.67 -1.77 25.24
N ALA A 156 -5.53 -0.46 24.99
CA ALA A 156 -6.35 0.56 25.63
C ALA A 156 -7.69 0.76 24.91
N GLU A 157 -7.74 0.56 23.59
CA GLU A 157 -8.93 0.71 22.76
C GLU A 157 -9.91 -0.47 22.85
N ASP A 158 -9.40 -1.72 22.82
CA ASP A 158 -10.23 -2.93 22.90
C ASP A 158 -9.58 -3.96 23.84
N LEU A 159 -10.36 -4.41 24.83
CA LEU A 159 -9.92 -5.33 25.89
C LEU A 159 -9.38 -6.66 25.34
N ARG A 160 -9.84 -7.10 24.17
CA ARG A 160 -9.34 -8.33 23.54
C ARG A 160 -7.86 -8.25 23.19
N TRP A 161 -7.31 -7.06 22.97
CA TRP A 161 -5.86 -6.88 22.77
C TRP A 161 -5.04 -7.04 24.05
N ARG A 162 -5.65 -6.89 25.24
CA ARG A 162 -4.96 -7.11 26.52
C ARG A 162 -4.62 -8.59 26.76
N GLY A 163 -5.43 -9.49 26.20
CA GLY A 163 -5.19 -10.94 26.26
C GLY A 163 -4.09 -11.42 25.30
N VAL A 164 -3.58 -10.55 24.42
CA VAL A 164 -2.57 -10.90 23.42
C VAL A 164 -1.18 -10.82 24.02
N GLU A 165 -0.46 -11.94 24.02
CA GLU A 165 0.92 -11.97 24.50
C GLU A 165 1.88 -11.43 23.43
N VAL A 166 2.47 -10.25 23.68
CA VAL A 166 3.44 -9.62 22.79
C VAL A 166 4.86 -10.01 23.18
N ARG A 167 5.64 -10.53 22.23
CA ARG A 167 7.02 -11.01 22.42
C ARG A 167 7.98 -10.32 21.46
N ALA A 168 9.24 -10.21 21.86
CA ALA A 168 10.33 -9.69 21.03
C ALA A 168 11.51 -10.66 20.98
N ARG A 169 11.27 -11.92 20.58
CA ARG A 169 12.33 -12.93 20.48
C ARG A 169 12.87 -13.01 19.06
N ARG A 170 14.15 -12.67 18.88
CA ARG A 170 14.81 -12.61 17.56
C ARG A 170 14.68 -13.91 16.75
N TYR A 171 14.98 -15.06 17.36
CA TYR A 171 14.97 -16.35 16.67
C TYR A 171 13.58 -16.81 16.18
N LEU A 172 12.50 -16.28 16.77
CA LEU A 172 11.14 -16.61 16.32
C LEU A 172 10.76 -15.89 15.02
N ASN A 173 11.42 -14.79 14.69
CA ASN A 173 11.19 -14.05 13.44
C ASN A 173 11.87 -14.67 12.22
N ASN A 174 12.72 -15.69 12.39
CA ASN A 174 13.36 -16.38 11.26
C ASN A 174 12.34 -16.85 10.20
N VAL A 175 11.15 -17.30 10.61
CA VAL A 175 10.09 -17.75 9.69
C VAL A 175 9.57 -16.60 8.82
N VAL A 176 9.30 -15.43 9.40
CA VAL A 176 8.81 -14.26 8.63
C VAL A 176 9.92 -13.64 7.78
N GLU A 177 11.16 -13.64 8.28
CA GLU A 177 12.33 -13.19 7.52
C GLU A 177 12.64 -14.06 6.30
N GLN A 178 12.55 -15.39 6.46
CA GLN A 178 12.65 -16.33 5.34
C GLN A 178 11.51 -16.10 4.34
N ASP A 179 10.30 -15.87 4.86
CA ASP A 179 9.14 -15.62 4.02
C ASP A 179 9.25 -14.33 3.19
N HIS A 180 9.89 -13.30 3.74
CA HIS A 180 10.20 -12.07 3.02
C HIS A 180 11.07 -12.28 1.78
N ARG A 181 11.87 -13.36 1.71
CA ARG A 181 12.77 -13.62 0.59
C ARG A 181 11.99 -13.78 -0.71
N ALA A 182 10.87 -14.51 -0.71
CA ALA A 182 10.05 -14.72 -1.91
C ALA A 182 9.51 -13.40 -2.49
N ILE A 183 9.02 -12.51 -1.62
CA ILE A 183 8.50 -11.21 -2.04
C ILE A 183 9.61 -10.29 -2.51
N LYS A 184 10.74 -10.24 -1.79
CA LYS A 184 11.91 -9.44 -2.20
C LYS A 184 12.43 -9.89 -3.55
N GLN A 185 12.54 -11.20 -3.77
CA GLN A 185 12.94 -11.78 -5.04
C GLN A 185 11.98 -11.44 -6.17
N ARG A 186 10.66 -11.41 -5.91
CA ARG A 186 9.67 -10.99 -6.90
C ARG A 186 9.71 -9.48 -7.18
N CYS A 187 9.93 -8.65 -6.17
CA CYS A 187 10.00 -7.20 -6.31
C CYS A 187 11.28 -6.71 -6.98
N ALA A 188 12.40 -7.45 -6.85
CA ALA A 188 13.70 -7.09 -7.40
C ALA A 188 13.68 -6.71 -8.90
N PRO A 189 13.11 -7.53 -9.83
CA PRO A 189 13.06 -7.18 -11.25
C PRO A 189 12.10 -6.02 -11.59
N MET A 190 11.32 -5.50 -10.64
CA MET A 190 10.36 -4.41 -10.90
C MET A 190 11.00 -3.02 -10.93
N LEU A 191 12.29 -2.89 -10.56
CA LEU A 191 13.06 -1.63 -10.59
C LEU A 191 12.36 -0.43 -9.91
N GLY A 192 11.56 -0.71 -8.88
CA GLY A 192 10.79 0.27 -8.12
C GLY A 192 9.42 0.59 -8.73
N LEU A 193 8.37 0.37 -7.93
CA LEU A 193 6.98 0.61 -8.34
C LEU A 193 6.72 2.12 -8.47
N LYS A 194 6.03 2.59 -9.52
CA LYS A 194 5.94 4.05 -9.80
C LYS A 194 4.88 4.81 -9.00
N SER A 195 3.90 4.11 -8.43
CA SER A 195 2.79 4.69 -7.67
C SER A 195 2.47 3.81 -6.46
N PHE A 196 2.11 4.44 -5.33
CA PHE A 196 1.71 3.73 -4.12
C PHE A 196 0.48 2.84 -4.33
N ARG A 197 -0.55 3.36 -5.02
CA ARG A 197 -1.77 2.60 -5.32
C ARG A 197 -1.45 1.35 -6.16
N SER A 198 -0.69 1.54 -7.24
CA SER A 198 -0.29 0.44 -8.11
C SER A 198 0.62 -0.56 -7.40
N ALA A 199 1.47 -0.08 -6.51
CA ALA A 199 2.33 -0.92 -5.67
C ALA A 199 1.51 -1.78 -4.72
N ALA A 200 0.51 -1.20 -4.03
CA ALA A 200 -0.36 -1.92 -3.12
C ALA A 200 -1.10 -3.06 -3.84
N THR A 201 -1.72 -2.77 -4.99
CA THR A 201 -2.41 -3.81 -5.79
C THR A 201 -1.45 -4.89 -6.26
N THR A 202 -0.25 -4.51 -6.74
CA THR A 202 0.73 -5.49 -7.23
C THR A 202 1.25 -6.38 -6.10
N LEU A 203 1.58 -5.80 -4.94
CA LEU A 203 2.05 -6.55 -3.77
C LEU A 203 0.98 -7.48 -3.20
N ALA A 204 -0.29 -7.04 -3.20
CA ALA A 204 -1.42 -7.89 -2.82
C ALA A 204 -1.53 -9.10 -3.75
N GLY A 205 -1.40 -8.90 -5.07
CA GLY A 205 -1.33 -10.00 -6.04
C GLY A 205 -0.12 -10.93 -5.85
N ILE A 206 1.05 -10.39 -5.50
CA ILE A 206 2.24 -11.19 -5.17
C ILE A 206 1.97 -12.03 -3.91
N GLU A 207 1.34 -11.45 -2.89
CA GLU A 207 0.96 -12.17 -1.68
C GLU A 207 -0.04 -13.29 -1.99
N LEU A 208 -1.05 -13.02 -2.83
CA LEU A 208 -2.00 -14.03 -3.31
C LEU A 208 -1.25 -15.21 -3.96
N ALA A 209 -0.38 -14.94 -4.92
CA ALA A 209 0.40 -15.99 -5.60
C ALA A 209 1.29 -16.77 -4.61
N HIS A 210 1.86 -16.09 -3.62
CA HIS A 210 2.67 -16.71 -2.58
C HIS A 210 1.84 -17.61 -1.65
N ARG A 211 0.64 -17.18 -1.26
CA ARG A 211 -0.32 -17.97 -0.47
C ARG A 211 -0.82 -19.21 -1.23
N ILE A 212 -1.03 -19.09 -2.53
CA ILE A 212 -1.37 -20.22 -3.42
C ILE A 212 -0.25 -21.26 -3.41
N ARG A 213 1.01 -20.83 -3.57
CA ARG A 213 2.17 -21.74 -3.50
C ARG A 213 2.31 -22.44 -2.15
N LYS A 214 1.94 -21.76 -1.06
CA LYS A 214 1.91 -22.34 0.29
C LYS A 214 0.69 -23.24 0.56
N GLN A 215 -0.14 -23.53 -0.44
CA GLN A 215 -1.35 -24.36 -0.31
C GLN A 215 -2.30 -23.86 0.80
N GLN A 216 -2.41 -22.54 0.95
CA GLN A 216 -3.32 -21.91 1.91
C GLN A 216 -4.76 -21.77 1.39
N TYR A 217 -5.08 -22.41 0.27
CA TYR A 217 -6.42 -22.40 -0.30
C TYR A 217 -6.91 -23.82 -0.51
N SER A 218 -8.17 -24.07 -0.15
CA SER A 218 -8.85 -25.35 -0.32
C SER A 218 -9.77 -25.30 -1.54
N VAL A 219 -9.17 -25.28 -2.73
CA VAL A 219 -9.92 -25.41 -3.99
C VAL A 219 -10.11 -26.90 -4.22
N HIS A 220 -11.34 -27.40 -4.05
CA HIS A 220 -11.70 -28.83 -4.03
C HIS A 220 -10.87 -29.70 -5.00
N SER A 221 -10.22 -30.72 -4.42
CA SER A 221 -9.61 -31.84 -5.13
C SER A 221 -10.68 -32.54 -5.96
N GLY A 222 -10.38 -32.91 -7.20
CA GLY A 222 -11.25 -33.83 -7.94
C GLY A 222 -11.39 -35.17 -7.18
N PRO A 223 -12.34 -36.03 -7.56
CA PRO A 223 -12.69 -37.26 -6.84
C PRO A 223 -11.54 -38.25 -6.59
N ASN A 224 -10.37 -38.07 -7.22
CA ASN A 224 -9.23 -39.00 -7.13
C ASN A 224 -8.02 -38.48 -6.33
N GLY A 225 -8.14 -37.41 -5.54
CA GLY A 225 -7.06 -36.97 -4.63
C GLY A 225 -5.74 -36.53 -5.30
N ARG A 226 -5.66 -36.49 -6.64
CA ARG A 226 -4.48 -36.02 -7.38
C ARG A 226 -4.31 -34.51 -7.21
N THR A 227 -3.09 -34.08 -6.90
CA THR A 227 -2.67 -32.68 -6.92
C THR A 227 -2.96 -32.08 -8.30
N ARG A 228 -3.98 -31.23 -8.39
CA ARG A 228 -4.32 -30.53 -9.63
C ARG A 228 -3.16 -29.59 -10.02
N SER A 229 -2.91 -29.45 -11.33
CA SER A 229 -1.92 -28.47 -11.81
C SER A 229 -2.32 -27.07 -11.33
N LEU A 230 -1.33 -26.19 -11.15
CA LEU A 230 -1.54 -24.82 -10.66
C LEU A 230 -2.60 -24.09 -11.52
N GLU A 231 -2.60 -24.36 -12.82
CA GLU A 231 -3.60 -23.87 -13.76
C GLU A 231 -5.03 -24.28 -13.40
N HIS A 232 -5.29 -25.56 -13.12
CA HIS A 232 -6.62 -26.03 -12.73
C HIS A 232 -7.11 -25.39 -11.43
N SER A 233 -6.23 -25.12 -10.46
CA SER A 233 -6.60 -24.41 -9.23
C SER A 233 -7.01 -22.96 -9.51
N TRP A 234 -6.33 -22.29 -10.44
CA TRP A 234 -6.73 -20.95 -10.90
C TRP A 234 -8.07 -20.98 -11.63
N THR A 235 -8.25 -21.90 -12.59
CA THR A 235 -9.52 -22.04 -13.30
C THR A 235 -10.67 -22.32 -12.35
N ALA A 236 -10.52 -23.25 -11.40
CA ALA A 236 -11.56 -23.58 -10.42
C ALA A 236 -11.85 -22.43 -9.44
N ALA A 237 -10.83 -21.64 -9.06
CA ALA A 237 -11.04 -20.47 -8.20
C ALA A 237 -11.74 -19.31 -8.93
N LEU A 238 -11.53 -19.19 -10.25
CA LEU A 238 -12.09 -18.11 -11.06
C LEU A 238 -13.45 -18.47 -11.68
N VAL A 239 -13.71 -19.74 -11.99
CA VAL A 239 -15.00 -20.23 -12.51
C VAL A 239 -15.98 -20.45 -11.36
N GLY A 240 -17.01 -19.60 -11.24
CA GLY A 240 -18.06 -19.78 -10.23
C GLY A 240 -18.77 -18.52 -9.73
N SER A 241 -18.88 -17.46 -10.53
CA SER A 241 -19.61 -16.25 -10.14
C SER A 241 -20.78 -15.99 -11.10
N ALA A 242 -21.83 -16.79 -11.00
CA ALA A 242 -23.15 -16.20 -11.23
C ALA A 242 -23.38 -15.23 -10.07
N VAL A 243 -23.54 -13.94 -10.39
CA VAL A 243 -23.81 -12.89 -9.42
C VAL A 243 -25.15 -13.21 -8.72
N PRO A 244 -25.22 -13.34 -7.38
CA PRO A 244 -26.50 -13.21 -6.71
C PRO A 244 -26.84 -11.71 -6.71
N GLN A 245 -27.85 -11.34 -7.49
CA GLN A 245 -28.53 -10.07 -7.27
C GLN A 245 -29.29 -10.19 -5.94
N GLY A 246 -29.03 -9.28 -5.00
CA GLY A 246 -29.82 -9.12 -3.79
C GLY A 246 -29.13 -9.59 -2.50
N ALA A 247 -28.41 -8.67 -1.85
CA ALA A 247 -28.31 -8.56 -0.40
C ALA A 247 -27.53 -7.28 -0.06
N GLY A 248 -28.26 -6.21 0.27
CA GLY A 248 -27.69 -5.04 0.91
C GLY A 248 -27.24 -5.41 2.32
N GLY A 249 -25.92 -5.45 2.52
CA GLY A 249 -25.29 -5.67 3.80
C GLY A 249 -23.81 -5.35 3.64
N GLU A 250 -23.32 -4.40 4.43
CA GLU A 250 -21.98 -3.82 4.37
C GLU A 250 -20.89 -4.91 4.33
N GLN A 251 -20.34 -5.15 3.15
CA GLN A 251 -19.23 -6.08 2.93
C GLN A 251 -17.90 -5.32 3.04
N CYS A 252 -17.01 -5.81 3.90
CA CYS A 252 -15.65 -5.32 4.06
C CYS A 252 -14.93 -5.18 2.69
N PRO A 253 -14.27 -4.04 2.40
CA PRO A 253 -13.67 -3.82 1.10
C PRO A 253 -12.41 -4.67 0.88
N PRO A 254 -12.13 -5.13 -0.36
CA PRO A 254 -10.91 -5.87 -0.71
C PRO A 254 -9.62 -5.07 -0.42
N MET A 255 -8.51 -5.79 -0.22
CA MET A 255 -7.20 -5.34 0.30
C MET A 255 -6.58 -4.08 -0.33
N HIS A 256 -7.03 -3.67 -1.53
CA HIS A 256 -6.56 -2.49 -2.26
C HIS A 256 -7.49 -1.27 -2.11
N GLN A 257 -8.56 -1.36 -1.29
CA GLN A 257 -9.55 -0.29 -1.09
C GLN A 257 -9.46 0.41 0.28
N ILE A 258 -8.49 0.07 1.15
CA ILE A 258 -8.22 0.84 2.40
C ILE A 258 -7.47 2.15 2.10
N SER A 259 -7.70 2.74 0.91
CA SER A 259 -7.24 4.06 0.52
C SER A 259 -8.16 4.65 -0.55
N ALA A 260 -9.48 4.65 -0.28
CA ALA A 260 -10.43 5.54 -0.96
C ALA A 260 -11.72 5.77 -0.16
N ALA A 261 -12.17 4.80 0.65
CA ALA A 261 -13.28 4.97 1.58
C ALA A 261 -12.88 4.34 2.92
N GLY A 262 -12.38 5.16 3.84
CA GLY A 262 -12.64 4.84 5.25
C GLY A 262 -14.16 5.00 5.48
N PRO A 263 -14.70 4.52 6.61
CA PRO A 263 -15.92 5.11 7.14
C PRO A 263 -15.74 6.63 7.08
N GLU A 264 -16.80 7.36 6.78
CA GLU A 264 -16.83 8.81 6.95
C GLU A 264 -16.72 9.09 8.45
N TRP A 265 -15.53 8.83 9.01
CA TRP A 265 -15.13 9.32 10.29
C TRP A 265 -15.16 10.83 10.17
N PRO A 266 -15.73 11.54 11.16
CA PRO A 266 -15.52 12.97 11.25
C PRO A 266 -14.02 13.18 11.03
N ARG A 267 -13.66 14.10 10.14
CA ARG A 267 -12.27 14.52 9.95
C ARG A 267 -11.80 15.14 11.27
N GLU A 268 -11.59 14.34 12.31
CA GLU A 268 -10.88 14.74 13.50
C GLU A 268 -9.44 14.89 13.05
N ARG A 269 -9.16 16.12 12.60
CA ARG A 269 -7.83 16.69 12.55
C ARG A 269 -7.10 16.22 13.81
N PRO A 270 -5.82 15.82 13.74
CA PRO A 270 -5.06 15.54 14.96
C PRO A 270 -5.34 16.68 15.93
N ARG A 271 -5.66 16.39 17.20
CA ARG A 271 -5.96 17.42 18.21
C ARG A 271 -4.73 18.34 18.32
N ILE A 272 -4.71 19.40 17.50
CA ILE A 272 -3.69 20.45 17.47
C ILE A 272 -3.94 21.42 18.64
N ASP A 273 -5.11 21.31 19.27
CA ASP A 273 -5.59 22.11 20.38
C ASP A 273 -5.30 21.44 21.72
N GLY A 274 -4.60 22.18 22.58
CA GLY A 274 -4.12 21.76 23.89
C GLY A 274 -2.83 22.48 24.28
N LYS A 275 -2.76 23.01 25.51
CA LYS A 275 -1.53 23.57 26.07
C LYS A 275 -0.54 22.43 26.29
N VAL A 276 0.69 22.56 25.78
CA VAL A 276 1.78 21.60 25.98
C VAL A 276 2.76 22.14 27.00
N ARG A 277 3.23 21.30 27.93
CA ARG A 277 4.23 21.68 28.95
C ARG A 277 5.62 21.95 28.36
N TYR A 278 5.97 21.29 27.26
CA TYR A 278 7.26 21.42 26.56
C TYR A 278 7.07 21.50 25.04
N PRO A 279 8.00 22.12 24.28
CA PRO A 279 7.92 22.15 22.82
C PRO A 279 7.78 20.73 22.23
N ARG A 280 6.69 20.48 21.50
CA ARG A 280 6.38 19.18 20.91
C ARG A 280 6.36 19.29 19.39
N LYS A 281 6.93 18.28 18.72
CA LYS A 281 6.82 18.12 17.26
C LYS A 281 5.70 17.13 16.94
N ILE A 282 4.74 17.54 16.11
CA ILE A 282 3.70 16.67 15.56
C ILE A 282 4.10 16.39 14.10
N SER A 283 4.43 15.14 13.77
CA SER A 283 4.90 14.76 12.44
C SER A 283 3.73 14.61 11.46
N PHE A 284 3.90 15.11 10.23
CA PHE A 284 2.94 14.98 9.12
C PHE A 284 3.55 14.26 7.90
N GLY A 285 4.71 13.60 8.10
CA GLY A 285 5.38 12.77 7.09
C GLY A 285 6.37 13.53 6.21
N GLY A 286 7.36 12.82 5.65
CA GLY A 286 8.37 13.39 4.75
C GLY A 286 9.19 14.53 5.36
N ASN A 287 9.48 14.45 6.66
CA ASN A 287 10.16 15.47 7.49
C ASN A 287 9.40 16.80 7.63
N LEU A 288 8.11 16.83 7.29
CA LEU A 288 7.18 17.91 7.65
C LEU A 288 6.67 17.67 9.07
N TYR A 289 6.69 18.70 9.90
CA TYR A 289 6.14 18.64 11.25
C TYR A 289 5.59 20.00 11.70
N LEU A 290 4.61 19.99 12.59
CA LEU A 290 4.15 21.15 13.34
C LEU A 290 4.89 21.22 14.66
N LEU A 291 5.58 22.32 14.93
CA LEU A 291 6.22 22.62 16.20
C LEU A 291 5.24 23.40 17.08
N VAL A 292 4.74 22.78 18.13
CA VAL A 292 3.84 23.40 19.12
C VAL A 292 4.67 23.82 20.33
N ARG A 293 4.71 25.12 20.65
CA ARG A 293 5.41 25.67 21.81
C ARG A 293 4.47 25.79 23.02
N PRO A 294 5.01 25.77 24.26
CA PRO A 294 4.21 25.94 25.48
C PRO A 294 3.43 27.25 25.55
N GLN A 295 4.00 28.32 24.98
CA GLN A 295 3.41 29.66 24.89
C GLN A 295 2.34 29.78 23.78
N GLY A 296 1.87 28.67 23.19
CA GLY A 296 0.79 28.65 22.20
C GLY A 296 1.21 28.83 20.75
N GLY A 297 2.46 29.21 20.46
CA GLY A 297 2.96 29.34 19.09
C GLY A 297 3.07 28.00 18.36
N ARG A 298 2.54 27.91 17.14
CA ARG A 298 2.52 26.68 16.34
C ARG A 298 3.09 26.91 14.94
N TYR A 299 4.18 26.24 14.59
CA TYR A 299 4.95 26.53 13.37
C TYR A 299 5.13 25.30 12.49
N TRP A 300 4.81 25.43 11.21
CA TRP A 300 5.10 24.40 10.22
C TRP A 300 6.57 24.44 9.84
N HIS A 301 7.24 23.31 10.01
CA HIS A 301 8.65 23.16 9.68
C HIS A 301 8.89 21.94 8.79
N TYR A 302 9.81 22.10 7.86
CA TYR A 302 10.29 21.04 7.00
C TYR A 302 11.80 20.90 7.12
N HIS A 303 12.27 19.75 7.59
CA HIS A 303 13.71 19.43 7.56
C HIS A 303 14.11 18.81 6.23
N TYR A 304 15.17 19.36 5.62
CA TYR A 304 15.71 18.87 4.35
C TYR A 304 17.24 18.90 4.35
N ARG A 305 17.84 18.31 3.33
CA ARG A 305 19.29 18.39 3.06
C ARG A 305 19.51 19.02 1.70
N TYR A 306 20.50 19.90 1.63
CA TYR A 306 20.95 20.53 0.39
C TYR A 306 22.47 20.71 0.46
N ALA A 307 23.18 20.33 -0.62
CA ALA A 307 24.65 20.37 -0.68
C ALA A 307 25.33 19.75 0.57
N GLY A 308 24.85 18.58 1.01
CA GLY A 308 25.38 17.86 2.18
C GLY A 308 24.99 18.43 3.56
N LYS A 309 24.44 19.66 3.64
CA LYS A 309 24.08 20.32 4.90
C LYS A 309 22.60 20.11 5.25
N ARG A 310 22.31 19.88 6.54
CA ARG A 310 20.92 19.82 7.06
C ARG A 310 20.38 21.24 7.23
N LYS A 311 19.19 21.49 6.68
CA LYS A 311 18.50 22.78 6.75
C LYS A 311 17.05 22.61 7.22
N THR A 312 16.46 23.69 7.70
CA THR A 312 15.07 23.76 8.16
C THR A 312 14.36 24.89 7.43
N LEU A 313 13.24 24.57 6.78
CA LEU A 313 12.37 25.54 6.12
C LEU A 313 11.12 25.77 7.00
N SER A 314 10.77 27.02 7.26
CA SER A 314 9.46 27.36 7.84
C SER A 314 8.43 27.49 6.72
N LEU A 315 7.31 26.77 6.85
CA LEU A 315 6.22 26.74 5.87
C LEU A 315 4.99 27.54 6.32
N GLY A 316 5.08 28.24 7.46
CA GLY A 316 4.04 29.10 8.00
C GLY A 316 3.68 28.80 9.45
N THR A 317 2.67 29.51 9.94
CA THR A 317 2.15 29.41 11.32
C THR A 317 0.75 28.81 11.27
N TYR A 318 0.41 27.95 12.22
CA TYR A 318 -0.95 27.44 12.39
C TYR A 318 -1.70 28.36 13.38
N PRO A 319 -2.98 28.71 13.15
CA PRO A 319 -3.90 28.15 12.15
C PRO A 319 -3.92 28.83 10.77
N ASP A 320 -3.24 29.98 10.61
CA ASP A 320 -3.24 30.79 9.38
C ASP A 320 -2.88 29.99 8.12
N VAL A 321 -1.98 29.02 8.28
CA VAL A 321 -1.67 28.01 7.27
C VAL A 321 -2.25 26.68 7.73
N PRO A 322 -3.40 26.25 7.19
CA PRO A 322 -3.99 24.96 7.51
C PRO A 322 -3.14 23.80 6.96
N VAL A 323 -3.40 22.59 7.47
CA VAL A 323 -2.58 21.39 7.22
C VAL A 323 -2.42 21.10 5.72
N ASP A 324 -3.49 21.24 4.95
CA ASP A 324 -3.53 21.06 3.50
C ASP A 324 -2.61 22.06 2.76
N ARG A 325 -2.66 23.36 3.14
CA ARG A 325 -1.75 24.37 2.60
C ARG A 325 -0.30 24.10 3.00
N ALA A 326 -0.04 23.69 4.23
CA ALA A 326 1.30 23.31 4.68
C ALA A 326 1.86 22.11 3.89
N GLN A 327 1.03 21.11 3.60
CA GLN A 327 1.38 19.96 2.75
C GLN A 327 1.60 20.35 1.28
N ALA A 328 0.82 21.30 0.75
CA ALA A 328 1.04 21.85 -0.59
C ALA A 328 2.42 22.55 -0.69
N ARG A 329 2.74 23.43 0.26
CA ARG A 329 4.05 24.11 0.33
C ARG A 329 5.21 23.13 0.53
N HIS A 330 5.01 22.07 1.31
CA HIS A 330 5.98 20.98 1.47
C HIS A 330 6.25 20.24 0.15
N ARG A 331 5.21 19.89 -0.61
CA ARG A 331 5.35 19.26 -1.93
C ARG A 331 6.07 20.18 -2.92
N ALA A 332 5.79 21.49 -2.90
CA ALA A 332 6.49 22.47 -3.72
C ALA A 332 7.99 22.55 -3.37
N ALA A 333 8.33 22.65 -2.08
CA ALA A 333 9.72 22.63 -1.61
C ALA A 333 10.47 21.35 -2.04
N ARG A 334 9.79 20.19 -2.03
CA ARG A 334 10.38 18.93 -2.51
C ARG A 334 10.64 18.91 -4.01
N ARG A 335 9.82 19.59 -4.82
CA ARG A 335 10.07 19.72 -6.26
C ARG A 335 11.29 20.59 -6.54
N LEU A 336 11.46 21.69 -5.80
CA LEU A 336 12.66 22.55 -5.90
C LEU A 336 13.94 21.77 -5.59
N LEU A 337 13.93 20.96 -4.53
CA LEU A 337 15.07 20.09 -4.20
C LEU A 337 15.39 19.07 -5.30
N ALA A 338 14.35 18.51 -5.93
CA ALA A 338 14.53 17.59 -7.06
C ALA A 338 15.13 18.29 -8.29
N GLY A 339 14.87 19.58 -8.47
CA GLY A 339 15.49 20.43 -9.48
C GLY A 339 16.86 21.01 -9.09
N GLY A 340 17.45 20.58 -7.96
CA GLY A 340 18.77 21.10 -7.51
C GLY A 340 18.74 22.51 -6.93
N ILE A 341 17.56 23.07 -6.66
CA ILE A 341 17.36 24.42 -6.13
C ILE A 341 17.09 24.35 -4.62
N ASP A 342 17.78 25.19 -3.84
CA ASP A 342 17.53 25.30 -2.40
C ASP A 342 16.17 25.99 -2.13
N PRO A 343 15.20 25.30 -1.49
CA PRO A 343 13.88 25.87 -1.19
C PRO A 343 13.91 27.09 -0.28
N SER A 344 14.98 27.29 0.50
CA SER A 344 15.09 28.46 1.38
C SER A 344 15.34 29.77 0.62
N LEU A 345 15.96 29.70 -0.57
CA LEU A 345 16.18 30.87 -1.44
C LEU A 345 14.89 31.36 -2.09
N ARG A 346 13.94 30.45 -2.33
CA ARG A 346 12.66 30.74 -3.00
C ARG A 346 11.48 30.92 -2.02
N ARG A 347 11.78 31.31 -0.78
CA ARG A 347 10.80 31.47 0.31
C ARG A 347 9.66 32.44 -0.04
N ARG A 348 9.94 33.50 -0.83
CA ARG A 348 8.93 34.48 -1.26
C ARG A 348 7.96 33.89 -2.29
N GLU A 349 8.41 33.05 -3.22
CA GLU A 349 7.53 32.38 -4.19
C GLU A 349 6.69 31.26 -3.56
N LEU A 350 7.26 30.52 -2.60
CA LEU A 350 6.51 29.54 -1.81
C LEU A 350 5.39 30.19 -0.95
N ARG A 351 5.45 31.52 -0.74
CA ARG A 351 4.39 32.32 -0.10
C ARG A 351 3.39 32.94 -1.11
N LEU A 352 3.80 33.14 -2.36
CA LEU A 352 3.02 33.86 -3.39
C LEU A 352 2.07 32.96 -4.20
N MET A 353 2.20 31.63 -4.14
CA MET A 353 1.24 30.68 -4.76
C MET A 353 -0.15 30.65 -4.07
N ASP A 354 -0.52 31.73 -3.39
CA ASP A 354 -1.70 31.88 -2.49
C ASP A 354 -2.62 33.04 -2.89
N GLY A 355 -2.45 33.65 -4.07
CA GLY A 355 -3.32 34.72 -4.53
C GLY A 355 -3.61 34.62 -6.02
N ASP A 356 -4.49 33.70 -6.42
CA ASP A 356 -5.28 33.94 -7.64
C ASP A 356 -6.60 33.18 -7.60
N GLY A 357 -7.64 33.97 -7.35
CA GLY A 357 -9.04 33.57 -7.31
C GLY A 357 -9.92 34.79 -7.51
N SER A 358 -9.53 35.72 -8.40
CA SER A 358 -10.40 36.64 -9.15
C SER A 358 -9.59 37.84 -9.69
N ALA A 359 -9.45 37.93 -11.01
CA ALA A 359 -9.79 39.12 -11.83
C ALA A 359 -9.00 39.15 -13.14
N VAL A 360 -9.76 39.34 -14.21
CA VAL A 360 -9.35 39.56 -15.60
C VAL A 360 -8.75 40.96 -15.74
N ALA A 361 -7.61 41.09 -16.42
CA ALA A 361 -7.36 42.16 -17.40
C ALA A 361 -6.00 41.99 -18.10
N ALA A 362 -6.05 42.20 -19.41
CA ALA A 362 -4.99 42.24 -20.43
C ALA A 362 -3.65 42.88 -20.01
N VAL A 363 -2.54 42.35 -20.52
CA VAL A 363 -1.65 42.98 -21.53
C VAL A 363 -0.73 41.88 -22.13
N THR A 364 -0.75 41.72 -23.45
CA THR A 364 0.22 40.98 -24.28
C THR A 364 1.22 41.99 -24.90
N PRO A 365 2.25 41.60 -25.67
CA PRO A 365 3.46 40.81 -25.37
C PRO A 365 4.75 41.64 -25.64
N GLY A 366 5.92 41.18 -25.17
CA GLY A 366 7.18 41.60 -25.80
C GLY A 366 8.39 41.61 -24.87
N LEU A 367 9.35 40.73 -25.15
CA LEU A 367 10.80 40.98 -25.15
C LEU A 367 11.55 39.64 -25.26
N TRP A 368 11.58 39.11 -26.49
CA TRP A 368 12.67 38.25 -26.96
C TRP A 368 13.28 38.94 -28.19
N ARG A 369 14.60 39.22 -28.11
CA ARG A 369 15.54 40.00 -28.97
C ARG A 369 15.97 41.29 -28.27
N GLN A 370 17.25 41.64 -28.12
CA GLN A 370 18.53 41.14 -28.64
C GLN A 370 19.63 41.68 -27.69
N ALA A 371 20.67 40.87 -27.42
CA ALA A 371 22.09 41.14 -27.75
C ALA A 371 22.91 41.80 -26.62
N GLY A 372 24.09 41.22 -26.40
CA GLY A 372 25.05 41.48 -25.34
C GLY A 372 25.86 40.22 -25.08
#